data_AF-A0A1Y2AIU3-F1
#
_entry.id   AF-A0A1Y2AIU3-F1
#
_cell.length_a   1.000
_cell.length_b   1.000
_cell.length_c   1.000
_cell.angle_alpha   90.00
_cell.angle_beta   90.00
_cell.angle_gamma   90.00
#
_symmetry.space_group_name_H-M   'P 1'
#
loop_
_entity.id
_entity.type
_entity.pdbx_description
1 polymer ?
#
loop_
_entity_poly.entity_id
_entity_poly.type
_entity_poly.pdbx_seq_one_letter_code
_entity_poly.pdbx_strand_id
1 'polypeptide(L)'
;MGDKVQGFDLGDRICADVGETCGWCHYCRKGQELFCEHFSPAGVARDGGFADYIKYHFSKCYKIKNLTDEEATLLEPASCAIHGMDKLKMPFGAKVLLIGAGPTGLILAQLMKMGGAGHITIAANAGIKMDIARKVEAGDAYIDLDRQNAKAQWEQIKQDNPHGFDVVAECTGVESIVNDAINYVSRGGTLLVYGVYADKARVSWSPTKIFVDEINIIGSFSQTYCFPRAIDLLDSKKIRTTGMVTDVFELKDYQKALDKMSSRGALKIAIRPGKK
;
A
#
# COMPACT_ATOMS: atom_id res chain seq x y z
N MET A 1 15.92 26.47 6.43
CA MET A 1 16.66 25.26 6.84
C MET A 1 17.28 25.50 8.21
N GLY A 2 17.35 24.49 9.07
CA GLY A 2 18.04 24.63 10.36
C GLY A 2 19.55 24.80 10.18
N ASP A 3 20.20 25.47 11.11
CA ASP A 3 21.64 25.76 11.13
C ASP A 3 22.53 24.50 11.22
N LYS A 4 22.03 23.43 11.85
CA LYS A 4 22.74 22.15 12.02
C LYS A 4 22.44 21.10 10.96
N VAL A 5 21.65 21.44 9.94
CA VAL A 5 21.31 20.49 8.88
C VAL A 5 22.53 20.26 7.99
N GLN A 6 22.87 19.00 7.77
CA GLN A 6 23.96 18.59 6.88
C GLN A 6 23.43 17.72 5.75
N GLY A 7 24.12 17.73 4.61
CA GLY A 7 23.79 16.90 3.45
C GLY A 7 22.63 17.41 2.59
N PHE A 8 22.08 18.60 2.87
CA PHE A 8 21.02 19.24 2.10
C PHE A 8 21.38 20.69 1.75
N ASP A 9 20.98 21.11 0.56
CA ASP A 9 21.14 22.46 0.04
C ASP A 9 19.75 23.06 -0.25
N LEU A 10 19.65 24.39 -0.16
CA LEU A 10 18.43 25.09 -0.57
C LEU A 10 18.17 24.84 -2.06
N GLY A 11 16.96 24.39 -2.38
CA GLY A 11 16.56 24.01 -3.74
C GLY A 11 16.61 22.50 -4.01
N ASP A 12 17.14 21.69 -3.09
CA ASP A 12 17.04 20.24 -3.18
C ASP A 12 15.57 19.79 -3.26
N ARG A 13 15.26 18.92 -4.22
CA ARG A 13 13.99 18.21 -4.27
C ARG A 13 14.04 17.06 -3.28
N ILE A 14 13.07 17.01 -2.37
CA ILE A 14 13.00 15.98 -1.34
C ILE A 14 11.61 15.36 -1.24
N CYS A 15 11.57 14.12 -0.73
CA CYS A 15 10.37 13.53 -0.15
C CYS A 15 10.64 13.24 1.33
N ALA A 16 9.62 13.37 2.17
CA ALA A 16 9.73 13.13 3.60
C ALA A 16 9.03 11.84 4.01
N ASP A 17 9.71 11.01 4.80
CA ASP A 17 9.09 9.95 5.56
C ASP A 17 8.27 10.58 6.69
N VAL A 18 6.95 10.34 6.65
CA VAL A 18 6.01 11.02 7.55
C VAL A 18 6.01 10.46 8.96
N GLY A 19 6.53 9.25 9.17
CA GLY A 19 6.51 8.57 10.46
C GLY A 19 7.62 9.03 11.40
N GLU A 20 7.28 9.71 12.50
CA GLU A 20 8.24 10.08 13.55
C GLU A 20 8.19 9.11 14.72
N THR A 21 9.37 8.67 15.16
CA THR A 21 9.60 7.71 16.25
C THR A 21 10.38 8.41 17.36
N CYS A 22 10.15 8.01 18.62
CA CYS A 22 10.71 8.75 19.76
C CYS A 22 12.16 8.39 20.11
N GLY A 23 12.65 7.22 19.70
CA GLY A 23 14.01 6.76 19.98
C GLY A 23 14.27 6.30 21.43
N TRP A 24 13.32 6.45 22.35
CA TRP A 24 13.54 6.17 23.78
C TRP A 24 12.54 5.21 24.44
N CYS A 25 11.40 4.90 23.82
CA CYS A 25 10.43 3.95 24.37
C CYS A 25 10.94 2.50 24.29
N HIS A 26 10.18 1.56 24.89
CA HIS A 26 10.53 0.13 24.92
C HIS A 26 10.86 -0.42 23.53
N TYR A 27 9.97 -0.20 22.57
CA TYR A 27 10.11 -0.74 21.22
C TYR A 27 11.23 -0.06 20.44
N CYS A 28 11.39 1.26 20.54
CA CYS A 28 12.48 1.97 19.88
C CYS A 28 13.84 1.47 20.35
N ARG A 29 14.06 1.33 21.66
CA ARG A 29 15.32 0.84 22.24
C ARG A 29 15.62 -0.63 21.93
N LYS A 30 14.62 -1.39 21.47
CA LYS A 30 14.78 -2.76 20.96
C LYS A 30 14.94 -2.84 19.43
N GLY A 31 15.09 -1.70 18.76
CA GLY A 31 15.18 -1.64 17.29
C GLY A 31 13.86 -1.92 16.57
N GLN A 32 12.74 -1.91 17.30
CA GLN A 32 11.40 -2.16 16.78
C GLN A 32 10.61 -0.84 16.62
N GLU A 33 11.24 0.16 16.00
CA GLU A 33 10.71 1.54 15.96
C GLU A 33 9.30 1.68 15.36
N LEU A 34 8.90 0.75 14.49
CA LEU A 34 7.55 0.71 13.93
C LEU A 34 6.46 0.63 15.01
N PHE A 35 6.76 0.02 16.16
CA PHE A 35 5.85 -0.11 17.30
C PHE A 35 6.10 0.98 18.36
N CYS A 36 6.64 2.12 17.96
CA CYS A 36 6.90 3.23 18.87
C CYS A 36 5.61 3.65 19.61
N GLU A 37 5.65 3.64 20.95
CA GLU A 37 4.54 4.09 21.82
C GLU A 37 4.19 5.58 21.64
N HIS A 38 5.08 6.36 21.04
CA HIS A 38 4.90 7.77 20.73
C HIS A 38 5.04 8.03 19.22
N PHE A 39 4.55 7.09 18.40
CA PHE A 39 4.57 7.24 16.95
C PHE A 39 3.70 8.44 16.54
N SER A 40 4.31 9.42 15.85
CA SER A 40 3.64 10.67 15.48
C SER A 40 3.71 10.93 13.98
N PRO A 41 2.90 10.24 13.17
CA PRO A 41 2.88 10.44 11.73
C PRO A 41 2.27 11.81 11.36
N ALA A 42 2.98 12.55 10.51
CA ALA A 42 2.50 13.82 9.97
C ALA A 42 1.26 13.61 9.07
N GLY A 43 0.23 14.44 9.28
CA GLY A 43 -1.08 14.31 8.63
C GLY A 43 -2.08 13.42 9.37
N VAL A 44 -1.67 12.82 10.49
CA VAL A 44 -2.56 12.00 11.35
C VAL A 44 -2.50 12.47 12.80
N ALA A 45 -1.31 12.39 13.43
CA ALA A 45 -1.12 12.76 14.83
C ALA A 45 -0.60 14.21 15.02
N ARG A 46 -0.15 14.82 13.93
CA ARG A 46 0.31 16.22 13.84
C ARG A 46 0.00 16.77 12.45
N ASP A 47 0.12 18.07 12.27
CA ASP A 47 -0.14 18.73 10.97
C ASP A 47 0.67 18.10 9.82
N GLY A 48 0.02 17.97 8.66
CA GLY A 48 0.49 17.27 7.48
C GLY A 48 0.76 18.17 6.27
N GLY A 49 1.06 17.53 5.13
CA GLY A 49 1.57 18.18 3.91
C GLY A 49 0.53 18.89 3.03
N PHE A 50 -0.76 18.94 3.42
CA PHE A 50 -1.76 19.75 2.72
C PHE A 50 -1.66 21.22 3.16
N ALA A 51 -0.50 21.82 2.91
CA ALA A 51 -0.13 23.18 3.29
C ALA A 51 0.93 23.72 2.31
N ASP A 52 1.12 25.04 2.27
CA ASP A 52 2.18 25.66 1.44
C ASP A 52 3.58 25.30 1.94
N TYR A 53 3.73 25.06 3.25
CA TYR A 53 4.98 24.70 3.89
C TYR A 53 4.73 23.69 5.00
N ILE A 54 5.68 22.76 5.15
CA ILE A 54 5.75 21.83 6.26
C ILE A 54 7.21 21.66 6.68
N LYS A 55 7.43 21.38 7.96
CA LYS A 55 8.75 21.04 8.51
C LYS A 55 8.84 19.55 8.84
N TYR A 56 9.99 18.98 8.52
CA TYR A 56 10.41 17.64 8.91
C TYR A 56 11.80 17.70 9.51
N HIS A 57 12.10 16.75 10.40
CA HIS A 57 13.48 16.54 10.83
C HIS A 57 14.32 16.07 9.64
N PHE A 58 15.56 16.54 9.49
CA PHE A 58 16.38 16.27 8.29
C PHE A 58 16.60 14.78 8.04
N SER A 59 16.63 13.95 9.10
CA SER A 59 16.76 12.50 8.99
C SER A 59 15.54 11.80 8.38
N LYS A 60 14.43 12.52 8.22
CA LYS A 60 13.22 12.05 7.55
C LYS A 60 13.12 12.56 6.12
N CYS A 61 13.99 13.47 5.70
CA CYS A 61 14.04 13.98 4.35
C CYS A 61 14.95 13.10 3.49
N TYR A 62 14.52 12.81 2.27
CA TYR A 62 15.30 12.04 1.31
C TYR A 62 15.32 12.78 -0.02
N LYS A 63 16.52 12.97 -0.60
CA LYS A 63 16.65 13.60 -1.93
C LYS A 63 16.04 12.71 -3.00
N ILE A 64 15.26 13.32 -3.89
CA ILE A 64 14.72 12.67 -5.08
C ILE A 64 15.33 13.33 -6.32
N LYS A 65 15.56 12.54 -7.37
CA LYS A 65 16.22 13.05 -8.59
C LYS A 65 15.28 13.01 -9.79
N ASN A 66 14.81 11.82 -10.15
CA ASN A 66 14.15 11.59 -11.43
C ASN A 66 12.62 11.62 -11.35
N LEU A 67 12.06 11.38 -10.16
CA LEU A 67 10.61 11.42 -9.96
C LEU A 67 10.03 12.80 -10.24
N THR A 68 8.88 12.85 -10.91
CA THR A 68 7.99 14.02 -10.86
C THR A 68 7.44 14.23 -9.46
N ASP A 69 6.91 15.41 -9.16
CA ASP A 69 6.31 15.69 -7.84
C ASP A 69 5.10 14.76 -7.59
N GLU A 70 4.33 14.45 -8.63
CA GLU A 70 3.22 13.48 -8.58
C GLU A 70 3.72 12.08 -8.23
N GLU A 71 4.74 11.58 -8.93
CA GLU A 71 5.30 10.25 -8.66
C GLU A 71 5.90 10.17 -7.27
N ALA A 72 6.51 11.25 -6.77
CA ALA A 72 7.03 11.30 -5.41
C ALA A 72 5.93 11.09 -4.34
N THR A 73 4.66 11.40 -4.64
CA THR A 73 3.53 11.09 -3.74
C THR A 73 3.26 9.60 -3.58
N LEU A 74 3.91 8.75 -4.39
CA LEU A 74 3.84 7.29 -4.33
C LEU A 74 4.98 6.67 -3.51
N LEU A 75 5.94 7.45 -3.02
CA LEU A 75 7.06 6.94 -2.22
C LEU A 75 6.63 6.33 -0.89
N GLU A 76 5.71 7.00 -0.18
CA GLU A 76 5.17 6.47 1.07
C GLU A 76 4.37 5.16 0.84
N PRO A 77 3.42 5.06 -0.11
CA PRO A 77 2.73 3.80 -0.33
C PRO A 77 3.65 2.71 -0.87
N ALA A 78 4.67 3.06 -1.66
CA ALA A 78 5.70 2.09 -2.06
C ALA A 78 6.50 1.57 -0.85
N SER A 79 6.84 2.45 0.09
CA SER A 79 7.53 2.08 1.32
C SER A 79 6.69 1.12 2.18
N CYS A 80 5.38 1.38 2.29
CA CYS A 80 4.44 0.46 2.94
C CYS A 80 4.31 -0.88 2.20
N ALA A 81 4.34 -0.89 0.87
CA ALA A 81 4.29 -2.14 0.09
C ALA A 81 5.58 -2.96 0.25
N ILE A 82 6.74 -2.30 0.30
CA ILE A 82 8.03 -2.93 0.60
C ILE A 82 8.02 -3.56 2.00
N HIS A 83 7.51 -2.85 3.01
CA HIS A 83 7.35 -3.44 4.34
C HIS A 83 6.45 -4.68 4.30
N GLY A 84 5.34 -4.63 3.55
CA GLY A 84 4.48 -5.79 3.32
C GLY A 84 5.23 -6.99 2.73
N MET A 85 6.11 -6.76 1.76
CA MET A 85 6.97 -7.82 1.19
C MET A 85 7.96 -8.40 2.21
N ASP A 86 8.57 -7.56 3.06
CA ASP A 86 9.47 -8.03 4.13
C ASP A 86 8.74 -8.95 5.12
N LYS A 87 7.44 -8.70 5.35
CA LYS A 87 6.58 -9.53 6.20
C LYS A 87 6.15 -10.83 5.52
N LEU A 88 5.86 -10.77 4.22
CA LEU A 88 5.17 -11.83 3.49
C LEU A 88 6.02 -13.10 3.27
N LYS A 89 7.35 -12.99 3.18
CA LYS A 89 8.27 -14.14 2.94
C LYS A 89 7.74 -15.12 1.87
N MET A 90 7.24 -14.57 0.77
CA MET A 90 6.55 -15.32 -0.28
C MET A 90 7.49 -16.36 -0.93
N PRO A 91 7.02 -17.59 -1.19
CA PRO A 91 7.82 -18.56 -1.93
C PRO A 91 7.98 -18.15 -3.40
N PHE A 92 9.13 -18.48 -3.99
CA PHE A 92 9.31 -18.35 -5.44
C PHE A 92 8.33 -19.29 -6.16
N GLY A 93 7.70 -18.78 -7.22
CA GLY A 93 6.64 -19.48 -7.93
C GLY A 93 5.26 -19.38 -7.28
N ALA A 94 5.11 -18.61 -6.19
CA ALA A 94 3.82 -18.46 -5.50
C ALA A 94 2.69 -18.03 -6.44
N LYS A 95 1.53 -18.66 -6.26
CA LYS A 95 0.27 -18.22 -6.84
C LYS A 95 -0.40 -17.24 -5.89
N VAL A 96 -0.66 -16.03 -6.36
CA VAL A 96 -1.12 -14.91 -5.54
C VAL A 96 -2.52 -14.47 -5.95
N LEU A 97 -3.41 -14.29 -4.97
CA LEU A 97 -4.65 -13.53 -5.12
C LEU A 97 -4.51 -12.20 -4.39
N LEU A 98 -4.55 -11.09 -5.11
CA LEU A 98 -4.59 -9.75 -4.53
C LEU A 98 -6.01 -9.20 -4.64
N ILE A 99 -6.63 -8.94 -3.48
CA ILE A 99 -8.00 -8.42 -3.40
C ILE A 99 -7.92 -6.91 -3.14
N GLY A 100 -8.31 -6.11 -4.13
CA GLY A 100 -8.33 -4.65 -4.04
C GLY A 100 -7.22 -3.95 -4.84
N ALA A 101 -7.63 -3.20 -5.87
CA ALA A 101 -6.74 -2.44 -6.76
C ALA A 101 -6.48 -1.01 -6.26
N GLY A 102 -6.17 -0.83 -4.97
CA GLY A 102 -5.76 0.46 -4.41
C GLY A 102 -4.33 0.85 -4.85
N PRO A 103 -3.89 2.11 -4.67
CA PRO A 103 -2.55 2.53 -5.11
C PRO A 103 -1.43 1.69 -4.49
N THR A 104 -1.50 1.44 -3.17
CA THR A 104 -0.53 0.57 -2.49
C THR A 104 -0.67 -0.91 -2.92
N GLY A 105 -1.89 -1.41 -3.14
CA GLY A 105 -2.13 -2.77 -3.63
C GLY A 105 -1.52 -3.02 -5.02
N LEU A 106 -1.63 -2.05 -5.93
CA LEU A 106 -1.00 -2.16 -7.26
C LEU A 106 0.53 -2.10 -7.19
N ILE A 107 1.11 -1.35 -6.25
CA ILE A 107 2.56 -1.37 -6.01
C ILE A 107 2.97 -2.71 -5.42
N LEU A 108 2.23 -3.20 -4.41
CA LEU A 108 2.47 -4.51 -3.79
C LEU A 108 2.43 -5.65 -4.80
N ALA A 109 1.45 -5.65 -5.73
CA ALA A 109 1.38 -6.64 -6.81
C ALA A 109 2.65 -6.64 -7.69
N GLN A 110 3.12 -5.46 -8.09
CA GLN A 110 4.37 -5.34 -8.86
C GLN A 110 5.58 -5.84 -8.06
N LEU A 111 5.64 -5.55 -6.76
CA LEU A 111 6.70 -6.05 -5.89
C LEU A 111 6.64 -7.57 -5.68
N MET A 112 5.44 -8.16 -5.57
CA MET A 112 5.27 -9.61 -5.53
C MET A 112 5.78 -10.23 -6.84
N LYS A 113 5.48 -9.63 -7.99
CA LYS A 113 5.98 -10.11 -9.29
C LYS A 113 7.50 -10.08 -9.35
N MET A 114 8.11 -8.98 -8.92
CA MET A 114 9.57 -8.85 -8.80
C MET A 114 10.17 -9.81 -7.75
N GLY A 115 9.42 -10.10 -6.70
CA GLY A 115 9.76 -11.04 -5.63
C GLY A 115 9.58 -12.50 -5.99
N GLY A 116 9.26 -12.82 -7.24
CA GLY A 116 9.22 -14.18 -7.75
C GLY A 116 7.86 -14.86 -7.71
N ALA A 117 6.75 -14.11 -7.58
CA ALA A 117 5.42 -14.70 -7.76
C ALA A 117 5.33 -15.34 -9.16
N GLY A 118 4.83 -16.58 -9.22
CA GLY A 118 4.65 -17.30 -10.47
C GLY A 118 3.40 -16.85 -11.24
N HIS A 119 2.38 -16.40 -10.52
CA HIS A 119 1.15 -15.86 -11.11
C HIS A 119 0.43 -14.95 -10.11
N ILE A 120 -0.04 -13.79 -10.57
CA ILE A 120 -0.82 -12.85 -9.75
C ILE A 120 -2.18 -12.60 -10.38
N THR A 121 -3.24 -12.99 -9.66
CA THR A 121 -4.62 -12.62 -9.96
C THR A 121 -5.03 -11.40 -9.12
N ILE A 122 -5.44 -10.32 -9.78
CA ILE A 122 -5.98 -9.13 -9.12
C ILE A 122 -7.50 -9.15 -9.23
N ALA A 123 -8.20 -9.17 -8.09
CA ALA A 123 -9.65 -9.08 -8.02
C ALA A 123 -10.06 -7.76 -7.36
N ALA A 124 -10.77 -6.90 -8.10
CA ALA A 124 -11.30 -5.66 -7.57
C ALA A 124 -12.50 -5.19 -8.39
N ASN A 125 -13.25 -4.21 -7.86
CA ASN A 125 -14.38 -3.67 -8.57
C ASN A 125 -13.97 -3.06 -9.92
N ALA A 126 -14.76 -3.35 -10.96
CA ALA A 126 -14.54 -2.82 -12.30
C ALA A 126 -14.42 -1.27 -12.32
N GLY A 127 -13.63 -0.77 -13.27
CA GLY A 127 -13.45 0.66 -13.56
C GLY A 127 -11.99 1.11 -13.55
N ILE A 128 -11.78 2.42 -13.39
CA ILE A 128 -10.49 3.09 -13.59
C ILE A 128 -9.30 2.43 -12.88
N LYS A 129 -9.51 1.89 -11.68
CA LYS A 129 -8.45 1.23 -10.90
C LYS A 129 -7.94 -0.05 -11.55
N MET A 130 -8.85 -0.85 -12.12
CA MET A 130 -8.50 -2.07 -12.86
C MET A 130 -7.90 -1.75 -14.23
N ASP A 131 -8.35 -0.68 -14.88
CA ASP A 131 -7.73 -0.20 -16.12
C ASP A 131 -6.29 0.24 -15.89
N ILE A 132 -6.02 0.94 -14.79
CA ILE A 132 -4.65 1.30 -14.38
C ILE A 132 -3.86 0.05 -14.02
N ALA A 133 -4.45 -0.90 -13.28
CA ALA A 133 -3.80 -2.16 -12.94
C ALA A 133 -3.27 -2.89 -14.19
N ARG A 134 -4.10 -2.97 -15.24
CA ARG A 134 -3.71 -3.51 -16.55
C ARG A 134 -2.63 -2.66 -17.22
N LYS A 135 -2.78 -1.34 -17.23
CA LYS A 135 -1.83 -0.40 -17.84
C LYS A 135 -0.43 -0.47 -17.24
N VAL A 136 -0.33 -0.69 -15.93
CA VAL A 136 0.95 -0.83 -15.22
C VAL A 136 1.41 -2.30 -15.14
N GLU A 137 0.67 -3.23 -15.77
CA GLU A 137 0.95 -4.67 -15.75
C GLU A 137 1.16 -5.21 -14.32
N ALA A 138 0.31 -4.75 -13.38
CA ALA A 138 0.44 -5.06 -11.95
C ALA A 138 0.30 -6.56 -11.65
N GLY A 139 -0.50 -7.28 -12.44
CA GLY A 139 -0.70 -8.73 -12.32
C GLY A 139 -0.75 -9.42 -13.69
N ASP A 140 -1.08 -10.70 -13.66
CA ASP A 140 -1.13 -11.58 -14.85
C ASP A 140 -2.57 -11.92 -15.23
N ALA A 141 -3.49 -11.94 -14.26
CA ALA A 141 -4.93 -12.08 -14.47
C ALA A 141 -5.71 -11.00 -13.70
N TYR A 142 -6.85 -10.59 -14.26
CA TYR A 142 -7.65 -9.49 -13.75
C TYR A 142 -9.12 -9.91 -13.70
N ILE A 143 -9.70 -9.91 -12.51
CA ILE A 143 -11.11 -10.24 -12.29
C ILE A 143 -11.85 -8.97 -11.90
N ASP A 144 -12.63 -8.46 -12.85
CA ASP A 144 -13.50 -7.29 -12.67
C ASP A 144 -14.75 -7.70 -11.86
N LEU A 145 -14.77 -7.31 -10.59
CA LEU A 145 -15.89 -7.58 -9.67
C LEU A 145 -17.04 -6.59 -9.90
N ASP A 146 -18.25 -7.12 -9.93
CA ASP A 146 -19.47 -6.33 -9.95
C ASP A 146 -19.70 -5.73 -8.55
N ARG A 147 -19.98 -4.42 -8.49
CA ARG A 147 -20.18 -3.70 -7.23
C ARG A 147 -21.45 -4.12 -6.49
N GLN A 148 -22.47 -4.55 -7.22
CA GLN A 148 -23.77 -4.94 -6.71
C GLN A 148 -23.82 -6.43 -6.40
N ASN A 149 -23.20 -7.27 -7.25
CA ASN A 149 -23.21 -8.71 -7.07
C ASN A 149 -21.98 -9.42 -7.65
N ALA A 150 -20.92 -9.53 -6.85
CA ALA A 150 -19.69 -10.21 -7.24
C ALA A 150 -19.72 -11.75 -7.04
N LYS A 151 -20.86 -12.34 -6.67
CA LYS A 151 -20.93 -13.76 -6.25
C LYS A 151 -20.42 -14.71 -7.34
N ALA A 152 -20.83 -14.49 -8.59
CA ALA A 152 -20.42 -15.33 -9.71
C ALA A 152 -18.90 -15.27 -9.94
N GLN A 153 -18.30 -14.07 -9.88
CA GLN A 153 -16.85 -13.91 -10.01
C GLN A 153 -16.10 -14.61 -8.89
N TRP A 154 -16.58 -14.52 -7.65
CA TRP A 154 -15.96 -15.19 -6.51
C TRP A 154 -16.02 -16.71 -6.61
N GLU A 155 -17.15 -17.26 -7.05
CA GLU A 155 -17.26 -18.70 -7.31
C GLU A 155 -16.36 -19.14 -8.46
N GLN A 156 -16.26 -18.35 -9.53
CA GLN A 156 -15.34 -18.64 -10.64
C GLN A 156 -13.88 -18.66 -10.15
N ILE A 157 -13.47 -17.69 -9.34
CA ILE A 157 -12.12 -17.69 -8.73
C ILE A 157 -11.88 -18.97 -7.95
N LYS A 158 -12.84 -19.49 -7.19
CA LYS A 158 -12.68 -20.77 -6.47
C LYS A 158 -12.59 -21.96 -7.42
N GLN A 159 -13.45 -22.01 -8.44
CA GLN A 159 -13.50 -23.11 -9.41
C GLN A 159 -12.19 -23.21 -10.21
N ASP A 160 -11.65 -22.08 -10.64
CA ASP A 160 -10.38 -22.02 -11.39
C ASP A 160 -9.15 -22.32 -10.51
N ASN A 161 -9.33 -22.27 -9.18
CA ASN A 161 -8.26 -22.40 -8.20
C ASN A 161 -8.67 -23.39 -7.10
N PRO A 162 -8.88 -24.68 -7.41
CA PRO A 162 -9.43 -25.66 -6.45
C PRO A 162 -8.53 -25.91 -5.24
N HIS A 163 -7.24 -25.56 -5.34
CA HIS A 163 -6.27 -25.65 -4.24
C HIS A 163 -6.03 -24.32 -3.51
N GLY A 164 -6.71 -23.23 -3.93
CA GLY A 164 -6.49 -21.88 -3.43
C GLY A 164 -5.20 -21.24 -3.98
N PHE A 165 -4.73 -20.23 -3.24
CA PHE A 165 -3.57 -19.40 -3.54
C PHE A 165 -2.57 -19.50 -2.39
N ASP A 166 -1.28 -19.58 -2.71
CA ASP A 166 -0.19 -19.61 -1.72
C ASP A 166 -0.14 -18.32 -0.91
N VAL A 167 -0.53 -17.21 -1.53
CA VAL A 167 -0.72 -15.92 -0.86
C VAL A 167 -2.06 -15.33 -1.27
N VAL A 168 -2.85 -14.93 -0.27
CA VAL A 168 -3.99 -14.03 -0.43
C VAL A 168 -3.68 -12.71 0.25
N ALA A 169 -3.62 -11.61 -0.50
CA ALA A 169 -3.40 -10.27 0.04
C ALA A 169 -4.71 -9.46 0.03
N GLU A 170 -5.27 -9.24 1.22
CA GLU A 170 -6.48 -8.44 1.41
C GLU A 170 -6.10 -6.96 1.53
N CYS A 171 -6.36 -6.17 0.49
CA CYS A 171 -5.93 -4.77 0.38
C CYS A 171 -7.12 -3.79 0.34
N THR A 172 -8.35 -4.22 0.67
CA THR A 172 -9.56 -3.39 0.60
C THR A 172 -9.90 -2.71 1.93
N GLY A 173 -9.55 -3.32 3.06
CA GLY A 173 -9.98 -2.83 4.38
C GLY A 173 -11.49 -3.05 4.64
N VAL A 174 -12.13 -3.95 3.89
CA VAL A 174 -13.56 -4.25 4.03
C VAL A 174 -13.74 -5.52 4.87
N GLU A 175 -14.53 -5.41 5.95
CA GLU A 175 -14.76 -6.48 6.93
C GLU A 175 -15.28 -7.78 6.32
N SER A 176 -16.26 -7.72 5.42
CA SER A 176 -16.78 -8.93 4.76
C SER A 176 -15.73 -9.61 3.88
N ILE A 177 -14.93 -8.82 3.18
CA ILE A 177 -13.90 -9.35 2.27
C ILE A 177 -12.79 -10.07 3.04
N VAL A 178 -12.34 -9.54 4.17
CA VAL A 178 -11.32 -10.22 5.00
C VAL A 178 -11.84 -11.49 5.66
N ASN A 179 -13.14 -11.53 6.01
CA ASN A 179 -13.77 -12.76 6.49
C ASN A 179 -13.80 -13.84 5.41
N ASP A 180 -14.06 -13.47 4.16
CA ASP A 180 -14.09 -14.39 3.03
C ASP A 180 -12.70 -14.78 2.51
N ALA A 181 -11.71 -13.88 2.62
CA ALA A 181 -10.37 -14.02 2.04
C ALA A 181 -9.65 -15.30 2.48
N ILE A 182 -9.83 -15.74 3.74
CA ILE A 182 -9.21 -16.97 4.26
C ILE A 182 -9.61 -18.23 3.48
N ASN A 183 -10.77 -18.21 2.82
CA ASN A 183 -11.28 -19.35 2.06
C ASN A 183 -10.62 -19.52 0.69
N TYR A 184 -9.80 -18.55 0.27
CA TYR A 184 -9.01 -18.62 -0.95
C TYR A 184 -7.56 -19.05 -0.67
N VAL A 185 -7.16 -19.18 0.59
CA VAL A 185 -5.79 -19.54 0.96
C VAL A 185 -5.59 -21.05 0.80
N SER A 186 -4.50 -21.44 0.14
CA SER A 186 -4.09 -22.85 0.04
C SER A 186 -3.65 -23.39 1.40
N ARG A 187 -3.57 -24.71 1.52
CA ARG A 187 -2.99 -25.34 2.71
C ARG A 187 -1.51 -24.97 2.82
N GLY A 188 -1.07 -24.51 3.99
CA GLY A 188 0.24 -23.92 4.26
C GLY A 188 0.40 -22.48 3.76
N GLY A 189 -0.62 -21.93 3.10
CA GLY A 189 -0.58 -20.59 2.51
C GLY A 189 -0.67 -19.47 3.53
N THR A 190 -0.61 -18.23 3.02
CA THR A 190 -0.62 -17.02 3.84
C THR A 190 -1.76 -16.08 3.48
N LEU A 191 -2.54 -15.67 4.47
CA LEU A 191 -3.41 -14.50 4.40
C LEU A 191 -2.67 -13.28 4.92
N LEU A 192 -2.35 -12.34 4.02
CA LEU A 192 -1.83 -11.03 4.35
C LEU A 192 -3.00 -10.05 4.52
N VAL A 193 -3.26 -9.68 5.77
CA VAL A 193 -4.20 -8.62 6.15
C VAL A 193 -3.49 -7.28 5.96
N TYR A 194 -3.68 -6.66 4.80
CA TYR A 194 -2.97 -5.46 4.36
C TYR A 194 -3.84 -4.19 4.44
N GLY A 195 -5.17 -4.34 4.35
CA GLY A 195 -6.12 -3.25 4.46
C GLY A 195 -6.17 -2.61 5.84
N VAL A 196 -6.67 -1.36 5.90
CA VAL A 196 -6.97 -0.66 7.15
C VAL A 196 -8.47 -0.77 7.42
N TYR A 197 -8.82 -1.26 8.60
CA TYR A 197 -10.22 -1.46 9.01
C TYR A 197 -10.62 -0.47 10.09
N ALA A 198 -11.94 -0.27 10.25
CA ALA A 198 -12.45 0.41 11.42
C ALA A 198 -12.21 -0.44 12.69
N ASP A 199 -11.92 0.20 13.83
CA ASP A 199 -11.60 -0.48 15.10
C ASP A 199 -12.68 -1.47 15.57
N LYS A 200 -13.93 -1.28 15.15
CA LYS A 200 -15.06 -2.16 15.49
C LYS A 200 -15.19 -3.39 14.59
N ALA A 201 -14.50 -3.44 13.45
CA ALA A 201 -14.57 -4.56 12.52
C ALA A 201 -14.04 -5.85 13.18
N ARG A 202 -14.66 -6.99 12.91
CA ARG A 202 -14.27 -8.28 13.47
C ARG A 202 -14.15 -9.34 12.38
N VAL A 203 -13.28 -10.30 12.65
CA VAL A 203 -13.14 -11.51 11.83
C VAL A 203 -13.66 -12.70 12.61
N SER A 204 -14.38 -13.59 11.93
CA SER A 204 -14.92 -14.83 12.46
C SER A 204 -14.42 -15.98 11.58
N TRP A 205 -13.25 -16.51 11.93
CA TRP A 205 -12.62 -17.61 11.22
C TRP A 205 -12.69 -18.90 12.02
N SER A 206 -12.81 -20.03 11.32
CA SER A 206 -12.75 -21.36 11.93
C SER A 206 -11.33 -21.65 12.43
N PRO A 207 -11.10 -21.84 13.75
CA PRO A 207 -9.80 -22.24 14.26
C PRO A 207 -9.36 -23.60 13.71
N THR A 208 -10.30 -24.51 13.47
CA THR A 208 -10.02 -25.81 12.86
C THR A 208 -9.46 -25.66 11.45
N LYS A 209 -9.99 -24.71 10.64
CA LYS A 209 -9.43 -24.45 9.31
C LYS A 209 -7.99 -23.95 9.42
N ILE A 210 -7.74 -22.97 10.29
CA ILE A 210 -6.39 -22.42 10.51
C ILE A 210 -5.42 -23.52 10.92
N PHE A 211 -5.83 -24.39 11.85
CA PHE A 211 -5.01 -25.48 12.36
C PHE A 211 -4.75 -26.59 11.33
N VAL A 212 -5.79 -27.12 10.68
CA VAL A 212 -5.67 -28.27 9.76
C VAL A 212 -5.00 -27.90 8.43
N ASP A 213 -5.24 -26.67 7.98
CA ASP A 213 -4.64 -26.15 6.75
C ASP A 213 -3.33 -25.41 7.04
N GLU A 214 -2.87 -25.31 8.30
CA GLU A 214 -1.67 -24.57 8.71
C GLU A 214 -1.57 -23.16 8.09
N ILE A 215 -2.70 -22.42 8.08
CA ILE A 215 -2.77 -21.10 7.45
C ILE A 215 -2.02 -20.08 8.29
N ASN A 216 -1.08 -19.38 7.65
CA ASN A 216 -0.43 -18.22 8.23
C ASN A 216 -1.32 -16.99 8.06
N ILE A 217 -1.58 -16.26 9.14
CA ILE A 217 -2.31 -14.99 9.09
C ILE A 217 -1.40 -13.90 9.61
N ILE A 218 -1.05 -12.95 8.74
CA ILE A 218 -0.09 -11.90 9.05
C ILE A 218 -0.66 -10.53 8.74
N GLY A 219 -0.22 -9.53 9.50
CA GLY A 219 -0.49 -8.11 9.23
C GLY A 219 0.76 -7.38 8.74
N SER A 220 0.54 -6.27 8.05
CA SER A 220 1.58 -5.29 7.73
C SER A 220 1.10 -3.91 8.10
N PHE A 221 1.74 -3.28 9.09
CA PHE A 221 1.39 -1.96 9.58
C PHE A 221 2.45 -0.96 9.15
N SER A 222 2.07 0.10 8.44
CA SER A 222 2.94 1.23 8.06
C SER A 222 4.31 0.76 7.52
N GLN A 223 5.38 1.51 7.81
CA GLN A 223 6.76 1.18 7.47
C GLN A 223 7.74 1.97 8.35
N THR A 224 8.90 1.37 8.60
CA THR A 224 10.11 2.10 9.00
C THR A 224 11.26 1.61 8.13
N TYR A 225 12.22 2.49 7.84
CA TYR A 225 13.45 2.17 7.09
C TYR A 225 13.22 1.69 5.64
N CYS A 226 12.04 1.91 5.06
CA CYS A 226 11.71 1.45 3.71
C CYS A 226 11.91 2.51 2.62
N PHE A 227 11.94 3.80 2.99
CA PHE A 227 12.04 4.93 2.05
C PHE A 227 13.22 4.86 1.07
N PRO A 228 14.47 4.56 1.49
CA PRO A 228 15.58 4.43 0.54
C PRO A 228 15.31 3.39 -0.55
N ARG A 229 14.78 2.22 -0.17
CA ARG A 229 14.43 1.15 -1.11
C ARG A 229 13.28 1.57 -2.04
N ALA A 230 12.30 2.32 -1.53
CA ALA A 230 11.21 2.86 -2.35
C ALA A 230 11.73 3.87 -3.38
N ILE A 231 12.66 4.74 -2.99
CA ILE A 231 13.33 5.69 -3.90
C ILE A 231 14.04 4.91 -5.00
N ASP A 232 14.89 3.94 -4.64
CA ASP A 232 15.64 3.16 -5.63
C ASP A 232 14.71 2.50 -6.66
N LEU A 233 13.60 1.92 -6.22
CA LEU A 233 12.65 1.22 -7.10
C LEU A 233 11.81 2.14 -7.98
N LEU A 234 11.43 3.32 -7.47
CA LEU A 234 10.67 4.32 -8.24
C LEU A 234 11.58 5.11 -9.19
N ASP A 235 12.75 5.58 -8.73
CA ASP A 235 13.70 6.33 -9.56
C ASP A 235 14.24 5.47 -10.71
N SER A 236 14.42 4.16 -10.48
CA SER A 236 14.81 3.19 -11.53
C SER A 236 13.64 2.70 -12.40
N LYS A 237 12.41 3.20 -12.15
CA LYS A 237 11.17 2.84 -12.85
C LYS A 237 10.85 1.34 -12.82
N LYS A 238 11.36 0.62 -11.81
CA LYS A 238 11.01 -0.79 -11.58
C LYS A 238 9.57 -0.93 -11.12
N ILE A 239 9.09 0.03 -10.35
CA ILE A 239 7.66 0.23 -10.10
C ILE A 239 7.13 1.16 -11.19
N ARG A 240 6.16 0.66 -11.97
CA ARG A 240 5.47 1.42 -13.01
C ARG A 240 4.37 2.25 -12.37
N THR A 241 4.44 3.56 -12.58
CA THR A 241 3.56 4.58 -11.97
C THR A 241 2.60 5.23 -12.96
N THR A 242 2.70 4.90 -14.25
CA THR A 242 2.01 5.60 -15.34
C THR A 242 0.50 5.64 -15.14
N GLY A 243 -0.02 6.84 -14.88
CA GLY A 243 -1.46 7.07 -14.66
C GLY A 243 -1.97 6.67 -13.27
N MET A 244 -1.08 6.32 -12.33
CA MET A 244 -1.50 5.98 -10.97
C MET A 244 -1.99 7.21 -10.19
N VAL A 245 -1.34 8.37 -10.39
CA VAL A 245 -1.87 9.66 -9.96
C VAL A 245 -2.88 10.12 -11.00
N THR A 246 -4.16 9.95 -10.70
CA THR A 246 -5.26 10.15 -11.66
C THR A 246 -5.73 11.58 -11.71
N ASP A 247 -5.64 12.29 -10.58
CA ASP A 247 -6.15 13.63 -10.43
C ASP A 247 -5.18 14.47 -9.60
N VAL A 248 -5.05 15.74 -9.98
CA VAL A 248 -4.25 16.73 -9.27
C VAL A 248 -5.12 17.95 -9.02
N PHE A 249 -5.24 18.36 -7.77
CA PHE A 249 -5.97 19.57 -7.37
C PHE A 249 -5.01 20.55 -6.70
N GLU A 250 -5.29 21.84 -6.83
CA GLU A 250 -4.61 22.84 -6.00
C GLU A 250 -5.15 22.80 -4.58
N LEU A 251 -4.37 23.27 -3.60
CA LEU A 251 -4.77 23.32 -2.20
C LEU A 251 -6.07 24.11 -1.98
N LYS A 252 -6.31 25.18 -2.76
CA LYS A 252 -7.56 25.95 -2.71
C LYS A 252 -8.80 25.16 -3.17
N ASP A 253 -8.59 24.10 -3.95
CA ASP A 253 -9.64 23.22 -4.48
C ASP A 253 -9.78 21.93 -3.66
N TYR A 254 -9.31 21.92 -2.40
CA TYR A 254 -9.30 20.73 -1.55
C TYR A 254 -10.66 20.04 -1.43
N GLN A 255 -11.75 20.80 -1.35
CA GLN A 255 -13.10 20.21 -1.32
C GLN A 255 -13.39 19.37 -2.57
N LYS A 256 -13.00 19.83 -3.77
CA LYS A 256 -13.17 19.06 -5.01
C LYS A 256 -12.38 17.76 -4.99
N ALA A 257 -11.20 17.76 -4.36
CA ALA A 257 -10.41 16.56 -4.16
C ALA A 257 -11.12 15.54 -3.25
N LEU A 258 -11.74 16.00 -2.15
CA LEU A 258 -12.53 15.15 -1.27
C LEU A 258 -13.78 14.58 -1.97
N ASP A 259 -14.46 15.38 -2.77
CA ASP A 259 -15.63 14.95 -3.56
C ASP A 259 -15.21 13.89 -4.59
N LYS A 260 -14.08 14.13 -5.29
CA LYS A 260 -13.51 13.16 -6.25
C LYS A 260 -13.12 11.85 -5.55
N MET A 261 -12.48 11.92 -4.39
CA MET A 261 -12.15 10.72 -3.59
C MET A 261 -13.42 9.93 -3.22
N SER A 262 -14.47 10.62 -2.77
CA SER A 262 -15.74 10.03 -2.36
C SER A 262 -16.49 9.35 -3.51
N SER A 263 -16.34 9.84 -4.75
CA SER A 263 -16.89 9.22 -5.96
C SER A 263 -16.29 7.83 -6.26
N ARG A 264 -15.14 7.50 -5.66
CA ARG A 264 -14.32 6.31 -5.96
C ARG A 264 -13.85 6.22 -7.42
N GLY A 265 -13.89 7.34 -8.15
CA GLY A 265 -13.45 7.48 -9.54
C GLY A 265 -11.99 7.91 -9.71
N ALA A 266 -11.18 7.78 -8.66
CA ALA A 266 -9.75 8.08 -8.64
C ALA A 266 -8.96 6.91 -8.05
N LEU A 267 -7.70 6.76 -8.45
CA LEU A 267 -6.77 5.83 -7.79
C LEU A 267 -5.95 6.55 -6.72
N LYS A 268 -5.22 7.60 -7.11
CA LYS A 268 -4.48 8.49 -6.22
C LYS A 268 -4.73 9.93 -6.66
N ILE A 269 -5.08 10.77 -5.69
CA ILE A 269 -5.23 12.21 -5.88
C ILE A 269 -4.02 12.89 -5.25
N ALA A 270 -3.38 13.79 -5.98
CA ALA A 270 -2.32 14.65 -5.46
C ALA A 270 -2.86 16.06 -5.21
N ILE A 271 -2.41 16.69 -4.11
CA ILE A 271 -2.68 18.08 -3.82
C ILE A 271 -1.40 18.86 -4.06
N ARG A 272 -1.46 19.86 -4.94
CA ARG A 272 -0.37 20.82 -5.15
C ARG A 272 -0.61 22.07 -4.30
N PRO A 273 0.38 22.53 -3.53
CA PRO A 273 0.37 23.89 -3.01
C PRO A 273 0.16 24.88 -4.17
N GLY A 274 -0.65 25.92 -3.96
CA GLY A 274 -0.90 26.91 -5.01
C GLY A 274 0.41 27.55 -5.48
N LYS A 275 0.51 27.90 -6.77
CA LYS A 275 1.61 28.77 -7.22
C LYS A 275 1.44 30.13 -6.55
N LYS A 276 2.47 30.58 -5.82
CA LYS A 276 2.60 31.98 -5.41
C LYS A 276 2.78 32.87 -6.63
#